data_AF-A0A264W4E0-F1
#
_entry.id   AF-A0A264W4E0-F1
#
_cell.length_a   1.000
_cell.length_b   1.000
_cell.length_c   1.000
_cell.angle_alpha   90.00
_cell.angle_beta   90.00
_cell.angle_gamma   90.00
#
_symmetry.space_group_name_H-M   'P 1'
#
loop_
_entity.id
_entity.type
_entity.pdbx_description
1 polymer ?
#
loop_
_entity_poly.entity_id
_entity_poly.type
_entity_poly.pdbx_seq_one_letter_code
_entity_poly.pdbx_strand_id
1 'polypeptide(L)'
;MPQKLPDNQGEILKSKLILVEGNDEVNFFEALIKSKGISDDLQIINIEGISNLKTKLAALVKVTGFSENVESVAIVRDADENFDSAFQSVCGILKSIDLPYPTMPNNYSIDGDIKVGVFIMPGDPNFGAMLEDLCIVTQQDNVVMECVDNFFSCLETKSIETPKNISKARCQVYLGAMPNIVSSVGVGAKKGYWNFEHPAMDILTNFISDL
;
A
#
# COMPACT_ATOMS: atom_id res chain seq x y z
N MET A 1 7.91 -3.54 -33.85
CA MET A 1 7.34 -4.78 -33.28
C MET A 1 6.62 -4.39 -32.00
N PRO A 2 5.32 -4.65 -31.84
CA PRO A 2 4.68 -4.36 -30.57
C PRO A 2 5.14 -5.44 -29.58
N GLN A 3 5.92 -5.05 -28.57
CA GLN A 3 6.08 -5.87 -27.38
C GLN A 3 4.72 -5.92 -26.71
N LYS A 4 4.05 -7.06 -26.82
CA LYS A 4 2.91 -7.40 -25.98
C LYS A 4 3.47 -7.59 -24.57
N LEU A 5 3.14 -6.68 -23.65
CA LEU A 5 3.23 -6.97 -22.23
C LEU A 5 2.29 -8.16 -21.93
N PRO A 6 2.68 -9.13 -21.10
CA PRO A 6 1.80 -10.24 -20.76
C PRO A 6 0.62 -9.73 -19.92
N ASP A 7 -0.60 -9.92 -20.44
CA ASP A 7 -1.85 -9.84 -19.68
C ASP A 7 -1.90 -11.01 -18.68
N ASN A 8 -1.27 -10.82 -17.51
CA ASN A 8 -1.36 -11.76 -16.38
C ASN A 8 -2.38 -11.30 -15.32
N GLN A 9 -3.38 -10.47 -15.69
CA GLN A 9 -4.33 -9.86 -14.74
C GLN A 9 -5.38 -10.84 -14.12
N GLY A 10 -5.11 -12.15 -14.08
CA GLY A 10 -6.03 -13.11 -13.48
C GLY A 10 -5.46 -14.47 -13.10
N GLU A 11 -4.15 -14.67 -13.17
CA GLU A 11 -3.54 -15.95 -12.82
C GLU A 11 -2.99 -15.90 -11.38
N ILE A 12 -3.35 -16.91 -10.59
CA ILE A 12 -2.83 -17.11 -9.23
C ILE A 12 -1.56 -17.95 -9.37
N LEU A 13 -0.41 -17.32 -9.13
CA LEU A 13 0.91 -17.92 -9.31
C LEU A 13 1.58 -18.27 -7.97
N LYS A 14 1.13 -17.65 -6.89
CA LYS A 14 1.70 -17.74 -5.54
C LYS A 14 0.62 -18.02 -4.51
N SER A 15 1.01 -18.60 -3.38
CA SER A 15 0.05 -18.95 -2.32
C SER A 15 -0.39 -17.76 -1.47
N LYS A 16 0.42 -16.70 -1.44
CA LYS A 16 0.19 -15.50 -0.63
C LYS A 16 -0.07 -14.30 -1.51
N LEU A 17 -1.26 -13.71 -1.39
CA LEU A 17 -1.70 -12.61 -2.23
C LEU A 17 -1.74 -11.30 -1.42
N ILE A 18 -1.29 -10.20 -2.02
CA ILE A 18 -1.45 -8.84 -1.47
C ILE A 18 -2.24 -8.02 -2.49
N LEU A 19 -3.48 -7.66 -2.15
CA LEU A 19 -4.31 -6.80 -2.97
C LEU A 19 -4.08 -5.35 -2.56
N VAL A 20 -3.68 -4.52 -3.52
CA VAL A 20 -3.36 -3.11 -3.30
C VAL A 20 -4.10 -2.21 -4.28
N GLU A 21 -4.37 -0.97 -3.87
CA GLU A 21 -5.24 -0.06 -4.61
C GLU A 21 -4.75 0.29 -6.02
N GLY A 22 -3.46 0.62 -6.18
CA GLY A 22 -2.92 1.13 -7.43
C GLY A 22 -1.47 0.73 -7.70
N ASN A 23 -0.94 1.26 -8.80
CA ASN A 23 0.42 0.95 -9.25
C ASN A 23 1.51 1.53 -8.34
N ASP A 24 1.21 2.59 -7.58
CA ASP A 24 2.18 3.14 -6.64
C ASP A 24 2.41 2.19 -5.49
N GLU A 25 1.35 1.60 -4.94
CA GLU A 25 1.43 0.56 -3.93
C GLU A 25 2.13 -0.68 -4.49
N VAL A 26 1.80 -1.13 -5.71
CA VAL A 26 2.51 -2.26 -6.35
C VAL A 26 4.01 -2.03 -6.34
N ASN A 27 4.45 -0.88 -6.87
CA ASN A 27 5.86 -0.57 -6.96
C ASN A 27 6.52 -0.44 -5.57
N PHE A 28 5.80 0.10 -4.59
CA PHE A 28 6.26 0.24 -3.22
C PHE A 28 6.45 -1.11 -2.54
N PHE A 29 5.44 -1.98 -2.58
CA PHE A 29 5.48 -3.30 -1.95
C PHE A 29 6.51 -4.21 -2.61
N GLU A 30 6.65 -4.18 -3.94
CA GLU A 30 7.72 -4.91 -4.65
C GLU A 30 9.11 -4.48 -4.14
N ALA A 31 9.32 -3.17 -3.96
CA ALA A 31 10.58 -2.65 -3.47
C ALA A 31 10.82 -3.03 -1.99
N LEU A 32 9.78 -2.93 -1.15
CA LEU A 32 9.83 -3.26 0.27
C LEU A 32 10.15 -4.75 0.50
N ILE A 33 9.38 -5.64 -0.12
CA ILE A 33 9.54 -7.10 -0.02
C ILE A 33 10.96 -7.49 -0.43
N LYS A 34 11.43 -6.96 -1.57
CA LYS A 34 12.78 -7.21 -2.06
C LYS A 34 13.85 -6.68 -1.09
N SER A 35 13.68 -5.48 -0.55
CA SER A 35 14.65 -4.86 0.37
C SER A 35 14.75 -5.63 1.69
N LYS A 36 13.62 -6.13 2.19
CA LYS A 36 13.53 -6.86 3.46
C LYS A 36 13.83 -8.35 3.32
N GLY A 37 13.98 -8.86 2.10
CA GLY A 37 14.16 -10.28 1.84
C GLY A 37 12.96 -11.12 2.29
N ILE A 38 11.75 -10.54 2.20
CA ILE A 38 10.51 -11.24 2.53
C ILE A 38 10.23 -12.28 1.44
N SER A 39 9.61 -13.40 1.82
CA SER A 39 9.30 -14.58 1.00
C SER A 39 9.01 -14.27 -0.48
N ASP A 40 9.66 -15.02 -1.39
CA ASP A 40 9.37 -15.02 -2.83
C ASP A 40 8.01 -15.64 -3.18
N ASP A 41 7.24 -16.10 -2.18
CA ASP A 41 5.91 -16.67 -2.34
C ASP A 41 4.76 -15.64 -2.21
N LEU A 42 5.09 -14.36 -2.37
CA LEU A 42 4.10 -13.27 -2.39
C LEU A 42 3.81 -12.82 -3.83
N GLN A 43 2.53 -12.62 -4.13
CA GLN A 43 2.06 -12.01 -5.37
C GLN A 43 1.22 -10.77 -5.06
N ILE A 44 1.62 -9.63 -5.63
CA ILE A 44 0.89 -8.37 -5.49
C ILE A 44 -0.11 -8.24 -6.64
N ILE A 45 -1.36 -7.90 -6.31
CA ILE A 45 -2.46 -7.74 -7.26
C ILE A 45 -2.97 -6.31 -7.18
N ASN A 46 -2.88 -5.58 -8.29
CA ASN A 46 -3.46 -4.24 -8.41
C ASN A 46 -4.98 -4.34 -8.63
N ILE A 47 -5.76 -3.79 -7.70
CA ILE A 47 -7.23 -3.75 -7.85
C ILE A 47 -7.73 -2.59 -8.73
N GLU A 48 -6.86 -1.69 -9.16
CA GLU A 48 -7.14 -0.53 -10.03
C GLU A 48 -8.21 0.40 -9.44
N GLY A 49 -7.97 0.81 -8.19
CA GLY A 49 -8.85 1.69 -7.42
C GLY A 49 -9.73 0.94 -6.44
N ILE A 50 -9.95 1.53 -5.26
CA ILE A 50 -10.67 0.87 -4.16
C ILE A 50 -12.13 0.51 -4.51
N SER A 51 -12.76 1.25 -5.42
CA SER A 51 -14.12 0.95 -5.91
C SER A 51 -14.24 -0.42 -6.58
N ASN A 52 -13.12 -0.98 -7.07
CA ASN A 52 -13.08 -2.27 -7.74
C ASN A 52 -12.80 -3.44 -6.80
N LEU A 53 -12.47 -3.19 -5.52
CA LEU A 53 -12.10 -4.23 -4.55
C LEU A 53 -13.14 -5.34 -4.48
N LYS A 54 -14.42 -4.98 -4.30
CA LYS A 54 -15.50 -5.97 -4.18
C LYS A 54 -15.60 -6.86 -5.42
N THR A 55 -15.63 -6.26 -6.60
CA THR A 55 -15.79 -6.98 -7.87
C THR A 55 -14.58 -7.87 -8.15
N LYS A 56 -13.37 -7.35 -7.98
CA LYS A 56 -12.13 -8.11 -8.25
C LYS A 56 -11.90 -9.21 -7.23
N LEU A 57 -12.12 -8.96 -5.95
CA LEU A 57 -11.99 -10.00 -4.93
C LEU A 57 -13.05 -11.11 -5.11
N ALA A 58 -14.29 -10.76 -5.42
CA ALA A 58 -15.35 -11.75 -5.73
C ALA A 58 -15.07 -12.57 -7.00
N ALA A 59 -14.33 -12.01 -7.96
CA ALA A 59 -13.85 -12.74 -9.13
C ALA A 59 -12.65 -13.64 -8.77
N LEU A 60 -11.69 -13.11 -8.00
CA LEU A 60 -10.48 -13.80 -7.58
C LEU A 60 -10.78 -15.10 -6.82
N VAL A 61 -11.72 -15.07 -5.87
CA VAL A 61 -12.12 -16.27 -5.11
C VAL A 61 -12.77 -17.37 -5.95
N LYS A 62 -13.15 -17.05 -7.20
CA LYS A 62 -13.74 -18.00 -8.17
C LYS A 62 -12.74 -18.49 -9.22
N VAL A 63 -11.53 -17.93 -9.24
CA VAL A 63 -10.47 -18.38 -10.15
C VAL A 63 -10.05 -19.78 -9.75
N THR A 64 -9.97 -20.68 -10.74
CA THR A 64 -9.45 -22.04 -10.53
C THR A 64 -8.06 -21.97 -9.91
N GLY A 65 -7.81 -22.70 -8.83
CA GLY A 65 -6.56 -22.64 -8.09
C GLY A 65 -6.59 -21.69 -6.90
N PHE A 66 -7.66 -20.90 -6.69
CA PHE A 66 -7.77 -20.09 -5.47
C PHE A 66 -7.90 -20.99 -4.24
N SER A 67 -8.94 -21.82 -4.20
CA SER A 67 -9.20 -22.71 -3.05
C SER A 67 -8.12 -23.77 -2.84
N GLU A 68 -7.41 -24.15 -3.89
CA GLU A 68 -6.37 -25.18 -3.82
C GLU A 68 -4.99 -24.65 -3.45
N ASN A 69 -4.66 -23.42 -3.85
CA ASN A 69 -3.29 -22.91 -3.76
C ASN A 69 -3.14 -21.67 -2.87
N VAL A 70 -4.20 -20.92 -2.60
CA VAL A 70 -4.11 -19.66 -1.83
C VAL A 70 -4.24 -19.94 -0.34
N GLU A 71 -3.16 -19.71 0.40
CA GLU A 71 -3.08 -19.84 1.85
C GLU A 71 -3.39 -18.52 2.54
N SER A 72 -3.02 -17.38 1.92
CA SER A 72 -3.23 -16.07 2.53
C SER A 72 -3.56 -14.95 1.55
N VAL A 73 -4.40 -14.03 2.01
CA VAL A 73 -4.79 -12.82 1.28
C VAL A 73 -4.70 -11.61 2.21
N ALA A 74 -3.80 -10.67 1.93
CA ALA A 74 -3.81 -9.33 2.49
C ALA A 74 -4.59 -8.37 1.59
N ILE A 75 -5.38 -7.50 2.21
CA ILE A 75 -5.96 -6.34 1.55
C ILE A 75 -5.36 -5.10 2.18
N VAL A 76 -4.66 -4.30 1.37
CA VAL A 76 -4.05 -3.03 1.80
C VAL A 76 -4.86 -1.88 1.21
N ARG A 77 -5.21 -0.92 2.05
CA ARG A 77 -6.00 0.26 1.66
C ARG A 77 -5.54 1.49 2.43
N ASP A 78 -5.54 2.65 1.79
CA ASP A 78 -5.43 3.92 2.49
C ASP A 78 -6.64 4.18 3.40
N ALA A 79 -6.41 4.87 4.52
CA ALA A 79 -7.47 5.33 5.41
C ALA A 79 -8.27 6.50 4.81
N ASP A 80 -7.66 7.24 3.88
CA ASP A 80 -8.17 8.49 3.30
C ASP A 80 -8.56 9.51 4.40
N GLU A 81 -9.85 9.61 4.70
CA GLU A 81 -10.39 10.54 5.70
C GLU A 81 -10.63 9.87 7.06
N ASN A 82 -10.79 8.54 7.09
CA ASN A 82 -11.21 7.84 8.31
C ASN A 82 -10.76 6.38 8.34
N PHE A 83 -9.85 6.08 9.27
CA PHE A 83 -9.24 4.77 9.47
C PHE A 83 -10.26 3.65 9.74
N ASP A 84 -11.21 3.90 10.66
CA ASP A 84 -12.22 2.92 11.04
C ASP A 84 -13.19 2.63 9.89
N SER A 85 -13.61 3.67 9.17
CA SER A 85 -14.55 3.54 8.04
C SER A 85 -13.89 2.79 6.88
N ALA A 86 -12.62 3.06 6.61
CA ALA A 86 -11.84 2.32 5.61
C ALA A 86 -11.75 0.83 5.97
N PHE A 87 -11.44 0.51 7.24
CA PHE A 87 -11.42 -0.86 7.77
C PHE A 87 -12.77 -1.56 7.64
N GLN A 88 -13.84 -0.95 8.18
CA GLN A 88 -15.19 -1.52 8.16
C GLN A 88 -15.70 -1.74 6.73
N SER A 89 -15.33 -0.86 5.80
CA SER A 89 -15.66 -1.02 4.39
C SER A 89 -15.01 -2.28 3.78
N VAL A 90 -13.76 -2.61 4.13
CA VAL A 90 -13.09 -3.84 3.67
C VAL A 90 -13.73 -5.06 4.32
N CYS A 91 -13.95 -5.04 5.64
CA CYS A 91 -14.60 -6.15 6.35
C CYS A 91 -16.02 -6.42 5.85
N GLY A 92 -16.79 -5.38 5.51
CA GLY A 92 -18.10 -5.52 4.89
C GLY A 92 -18.05 -6.22 3.53
N ILE A 93 -17.01 -5.97 2.73
CA ILE A 93 -16.79 -6.67 1.46
C ILE A 93 -16.46 -8.13 1.72
N LEU A 94 -15.48 -8.42 2.58
CA LEU A 94 -15.06 -9.78 2.95
C LEU A 94 -16.25 -10.62 3.43
N LYS A 95 -17.05 -10.06 4.34
CA LYS A 95 -18.28 -10.68 4.84
C LYS A 95 -19.29 -10.96 3.73
N SER A 96 -19.40 -10.10 2.72
CA SER A 96 -20.37 -10.27 1.63
C SER A 96 -20.00 -11.37 0.63
N ILE A 97 -18.80 -11.93 0.73
CA ILE A 97 -18.27 -13.00 -0.13
C ILE A 97 -17.77 -14.20 0.68
N ASP A 98 -18.18 -14.29 1.95
CA ASP A 98 -17.88 -15.41 2.85
C ASP A 98 -16.38 -15.68 3.07
N LEU A 99 -15.54 -14.63 3.05
CA LEU A 99 -14.15 -14.73 3.50
C LEU A 99 -14.01 -14.34 4.98
N PRO A 100 -13.04 -14.92 5.73
CA PRO A 100 -12.74 -14.47 7.08
C PRO A 100 -12.29 -13.01 7.07
N TYR A 101 -12.57 -12.30 8.15
CA TYR A 101 -12.18 -10.90 8.32
C TYR A 101 -11.77 -10.64 9.77
N PRO A 102 -10.70 -9.87 10.00
CA PRO A 102 -10.24 -9.56 11.35
C PRO A 102 -11.22 -8.63 12.09
N THR A 103 -11.13 -8.61 13.42
CA THR A 103 -11.90 -7.71 14.28
C THR A 103 -11.23 -6.35 14.49
N MET A 104 -9.95 -6.24 14.15
CA MET A 104 -9.12 -5.04 14.27
C MET A 104 -8.32 -4.82 12.98
N PRO A 105 -8.04 -3.56 12.60
CA PRO A 105 -7.16 -3.26 11.48
C PRO A 105 -5.73 -3.75 11.74
N ASN A 106 -4.98 -3.94 10.65
CA ASN A 106 -3.60 -4.43 10.63
C ASN A 106 -3.44 -5.79 11.31
N ASN A 107 -4.45 -6.64 11.15
CA ASN A 107 -4.53 -7.94 11.78
C ASN A 107 -5.14 -8.97 10.83
N TYR A 108 -5.19 -10.22 11.28
CA TYR A 108 -5.59 -11.39 10.52
C TYR A 108 -6.82 -12.07 11.13
N SER A 109 -7.57 -12.76 10.27
CA SER A 109 -8.52 -13.80 10.65
C SER A 109 -8.25 -15.05 9.85
N ILE A 110 -8.44 -16.21 10.47
CA ILE A 110 -8.22 -17.52 9.87
C ILE A 110 -9.54 -18.28 9.91
N ASP A 111 -9.93 -18.88 8.78
CA ASP A 111 -11.04 -19.83 8.69
C ASP A 111 -10.64 -20.99 7.79
N GLY A 112 -10.66 -22.21 8.34
CA GLY A 112 -10.06 -23.38 7.70
C GLY A 112 -8.58 -23.14 7.36
N ASP A 113 -8.25 -23.31 6.08
CA ASP A 113 -6.88 -23.20 5.57
C ASP A 113 -6.54 -21.78 5.03
N ILE A 114 -7.49 -20.84 5.01
CA ILE A 114 -7.26 -19.49 4.48
C ILE A 114 -7.10 -18.45 5.60
N LYS A 115 -6.03 -17.67 5.50
CA LYS A 115 -5.74 -16.51 6.36
C LYS A 115 -5.98 -15.22 5.61
N VAL A 116 -6.86 -14.36 6.12
CA VAL A 116 -7.15 -13.06 5.51
C VAL A 116 -6.73 -11.92 6.44
N GLY A 117 -5.91 -11.01 5.92
CA GLY A 117 -5.45 -9.82 6.61
C GLY A 117 -6.03 -8.55 6.01
N VAL A 118 -6.27 -7.56 6.84
CA VAL A 118 -6.64 -6.20 6.40
C VAL A 118 -5.66 -5.22 6.99
N PHE A 119 -4.92 -4.53 6.13
CA PHE A 119 -4.02 -3.45 6.51
C PHE A 119 -4.59 -2.10 6.06
N ILE A 120 -4.68 -1.17 7.00
CA ILE A 120 -5.07 0.20 6.70
C ILE A 120 -3.83 1.07 6.85
N MET A 121 -3.41 1.69 5.75
CA MET A 121 -2.26 2.59 5.75
C MET A 121 -2.52 3.80 6.64
N PRO A 122 -1.48 4.34 7.29
CA PRO A 122 -0.08 3.88 7.28
C PRO A 122 0.24 2.80 8.34
N GLY A 123 -0.77 2.20 8.97
CA GLY A 123 -0.62 1.25 10.08
C GLY A 123 -0.81 1.90 11.45
N ASP A 124 -0.25 3.09 11.66
CA ASP A 124 -0.49 3.92 12.85
C ASP A 124 -1.22 5.21 12.42
N PRO A 125 -2.45 5.47 12.88
CA PRO A 125 -3.19 6.69 12.56
C PRO A 125 -2.45 8.00 12.94
N ASN A 126 -1.47 7.95 13.84
CA ASN A 126 -0.64 9.12 14.18
C ASN A 126 0.33 9.50 13.06
N PHE A 127 0.64 8.59 12.14
CA PHE A 127 1.51 8.89 11.01
C PHE A 127 0.78 9.57 9.86
N GLY A 128 -0.55 9.49 9.80
CA GLY A 128 -1.37 10.05 8.73
C GLY A 128 -2.45 9.06 8.29
N ALA A 129 -2.83 9.13 7.02
CA ALA A 129 -3.93 8.34 6.48
C ALA A 129 -3.59 7.59 5.18
N MET A 130 -2.41 7.79 4.62
CA MET A 130 -2.04 7.24 3.32
C MET A 130 -0.62 6.66 3.29
N LEU A 131 -0.31 5.89 2.26
CA LEU A 131 1.06 5.47 1.95
C LEU A 131 2.05 6.64 1.90
N GLU A 132 1.66 7.77 1.34
CA GLU A 132 2.53 8.94 1.26
C GLU A 132 2.94 9.47 2.64
N ASP A 133 2.03 9.44 3.60
CA ASP A 133 2.34 9.88 4.96
C ASP A 133 3.41 8.98 5.61
N LEU A 134 3.27 7.66 5.46
CA LEU A 134 4.28 6.71 5.93
C LEU A 134 5.64 7.00 5.29
N CYS A 135 5.67 7.25 3.98
CA CYS A 135 6.89 7.58 3.25
C CYS A 135 7.56 8.84 3.81
N ILE A 136 6.79 9.91 4.06
CA ILE A 136 7.29 11.14 4.66
C ILE A 136 7.81 10.91 6.08
N VAL A 137 7.10 10.15 6.91
CA VAL A 137 7.57 9.82 8.28
C VAL A 137 8.93 9.14 8.23
N THR A 138 9.19 8.26 7.26
CA THR A 138 10.52 7.62 7.14
C THR A 138 11.66 8.57 6.80
N GLN A 139 11.33 9.77 6.32
CA GLN A 139 12.28 10.81 5.92
C GLN A 139 12.35 11.97 6.91
N GLN A 140 11.68 11.91 8.07
CA GLN A 140 11.62 13.04 9.00
C GLN A 140 12.99 13.61 9.40
N ASP A 141 14.02 12.77 9.48
CA ASP A 141 15.40 13.15 9.82
C ASP A 141 16.26 13.50 8.59
N ASN A 142 15.71 13.44 7.38
CA ASN A 142 16.41 13.77 6.15
C ASN A 142 16.52 15.30 6.01
N VAL A 143 17.73 15.80 5.75
CA VAL A 143 18.03 17.24 5.59
C VAL A 143 17.19 17.92 4.50
N VAL A 144 16.69 17.15 3.52
CA VAL A 144 15.80 17.68 2.47
C VAL A 144 14.44 18.11 3.05
N MET A 145 13.99 17.56 4.17
CA MET A 145 12.68 17.87 4.74
C MET A 145 12.55 19.32 5.17
N GLU A 146 13.64 19.97 5.60
CA GLU A 146 13.64 21.42 5.88
C GLU A 146 13.26 22.22 4.61
N CYS A 147 13.76 21.83 3.44
CA CYS A 147 13.41 22.45 2.17
C CYS A 147 11.94 22.18 1.79
N VAL A 148 11.44 20.98 2.06
CA VAL A 148 10.03 20.63 1.82
C VAL A 148 9.12 21.49 2.70
N ASP A 149 9.43 21.61 3.98
CA ASP A 149 8.63 22.39 4.93
C ASP A 149 8.66 23.88 4.59
N ASN A 150 9.83 24.41 4.24
CA ASN A 150 9.97 25.79 3.77
C ASN A 150 9.18 26.07 2.49
N PHE A 151 9.08 25.10 1.57
CA PHE A 151 8.26 25.25 0.37
C PHE A 151 6.78 25.45 0.73
N PHE A 152 6.22 24.61 1.60
CA PHE A 152 4.80 24.73 2.00
C PHE A 152 4.55 25.97 2.87
N SER A 153 5.48 26.32 3.76
CA SER A 153 5.41 27.57 4.53
C SER A 153 5.40 28.81 3.63
N CYS A 154 6.18 28.78 2.53
CA CYS A 154 6.18 29.85 1.54
C CYS A 154 4.82 30.00 0.83
N LEU A 155 4.18 28.88 0.46
CA LEU A 155 2.84 28.91 -0.16
C LEU A 155 1.81 29.53 0.79
N GLU A 156 1.81 29.08 2.06
CA GLU A 156 0.92 29.58 3.10
C GLU A 156 1.11 31.08 3.35
N THR A 157 2.36 31.52 3.52
CA THR A 157 2.71 32.94 3.73
C THR A 157 2.26 33.83 2.57
N LYS A 158 2.26 33.30 1.35
CA LYS A 158 1.81 34.01 0.15
C LYS A 158 0.31 33.86 -0.12
N SER A 159 -0.43 33.18 0.75
CA SER A 159 -1.85 32.84 0.58
C SER A 159 -2.12 32.16 -0.77
N ILE A 160 -1.17 31.35 -1.25
CA ILE A 160 -1.34 30.51 -2.43
C ILE A 160 -2.14 29.29 -2.01
N GLU A 161 -3.15 28.94 -2.81
CA GLU A 161 -3.98 27.77 -2.55
C GLU A 161 -3.11 26.50 -2.45
N THR A 162 -3.25 25.78 -1.34
CA THR A 162 -2.51 24.55 -1.10
C THR A 162 -3.08 23.40 -1.94
N PRO A 163 -2.25 22.41 -2.32
CA PRO A 163 -2.74 21.22 -3.00
C PRO A 163 -3.84 20.51 -2.19
N LYS A 164 -4.84 19.97 -2.89
CA LYS A 164 -5.98 19.25 -2.26
C LYS A 164 -5.53 18.05 -1.41
N ASN A 165 -4.45 17.39 -1.82
CA ASN A 165 -3.83 16.31 -1.06
C ASN A 165 -2.40 16.73 -0.70
N ILE A 166 -2.23 17.13 0.57
CA ILE A 166 -0.97 17.66 1.06
C ILE A 166 0.12 16.58 1.15
N SER A 167 -0.25 15.35 1.52
CA SER A 167 0.67 14.21 1.66
C SER A 167 1.33 13.85 0.34
N LYS A 168 0.52 13.70 -0.73
CA LYS A 168 1.02 13.50 -2.10
C LYS A 168 1.91 14.65 -2.55
N ALA A 169 1.51 15.89 -2.28
CA ALA A 169 2.31 17.05 -2.66
C ALA A 169 3.65 17.08 -1.93
N ARG A 170 3.69 16.78 -0.63
CA ARG A 170 4.93 16.68 0.16
C ARG A 170 5.86 15.63 -0.41
N CYS A 171 5.35 14.45 -0.76
CA CYS A 171 6.15 13.44 -1.45
C CYS A 171 6.71 13.95 -2.77
N GLN A 172 5.92 14.64 -3.60
CA GLN A 172 6.42 15.17 -4.88
C GLN A 172 7.51 16.23 -4.69
N VAL A 173 7.39 17.12 -3.71
CA VAL A 173 8.44 18.12 -3.41
C VAL A 173 9.71 17.44 -2.94
N TYR A 174 9.60 16.47 -2.03
CA TYR A 174 10.74 15.66 -1.59
C TYR A 174 11.40 14.91 -2.76
N LEU A 175 10.62 14.21 -3.58
CA LEU A 175 11.11 13.45 -4.73
C LEU A 175 11.72 14.36 -5.81
N GLY A 176 11.21 15.58 -5.97
CA GLY A 176 11.78 16.60 -6.87
C GLY A 176 13.17 17.08 -6.45
N ALA A 177 13.54 16.91 -5.18
CA ALA A 177 14.89 17.19 -4.68
C ALA A 177 15.85 16.02 -4.85
N MET A 178 15.39 14.84 -5.28
CA MET A 178 16.25 13.67 -5.46
C MET A 178 17.10 13.79 -6.73
N PRO A 179 18.35 13.27 -6.74
CA PRO A 179 19.26 13.40 -7.90
C PRO A 179 18.71 12.86 -9.21
N ASN A 180 17.90 11.79 -9.16
CA ASN A 180 17.15 11.30 -10.30
C ASN A 180 15.66 11.50 -10.04
N ILE A 181 15.07 12.46 -10.74
CA ILE A 181 13.67 12.84 -10.56
C ILE A 181 12.77 11.63 -10.87
N VAL A 182 11.82 11.41 -9.98
CA VAL A 182 10.75 10.41 -10.12
C VAL A 182 9.41 11.08 -9.80
N SER A 183 8.35 10.60 -10.44
CA SER A 183 7.04 11.26 -10.40
C SER A 183 6.03 10.59 -9.48
N SER A 184 6.41 9.55 -8.73
CA SER A 184 5.48 8.80 -7.90
C SER A 184 6.17 8.11 -6.72
N VAL A 185 5.41 7.87 -5.65
CA VAL A 185 5.99 7.29 -4.42
C VAL A 185 6.45 5.86 -4.62
N GLY A 186 5.72 5.09 -5.42
CA GLY A 186 6.12 3.74 -5.79
C GLY A 186 7.44 3.70 -6.58
N VAL A 187 7.63 4.61 -7.53
CA VAL A 187 8.90 4.70 -8.27
C VAL A 187 10.04 5.19 -7.36
N GLY A 188 9.75 6.11 -6.42
CA GLY A 188 10.68 6.53 -5.37
C GLY A 188 11.13 5.36 -4.49
N ALA A 189 10.22 4.44 -4.16
CA ALA A 189 10.54 3.22 -3.43
C ALA A 189 11.54 2.33 -4.19
N LYS A 190 11.29 2.10 -5.48
CA LYS A 190 12.22 1.34 -6.35
C LYS A 190 13.59 2.00 -6.50
N LYS A 191 13.68 3.31 -6.32
CA LYS A 191 14.95 4.06 -6.31
C LYS A 191 15.63 4.11 -4.94
N GLY A 192 15.01 3.57 -3.90
CA GLY A 192 15.53 3.60 -2.54
C GLY A 192 15.48 4.99 -1.88
N TYR A 193 14.51 5.83 -2.27
CA TYR A 193 14.35 7.17 -1.71
C TYR A 193 13.53 7.21 -0.42
N TRP A 194 12.93 6.09 -0.04
CA TRP A 194 12.26 5.90 1.24
C TRP A 194 13.09 4.97 2.12
N ASN A 195 13.16 5.27 3.41
CA ASN A 195 13.95 4.53 4.36
C ASN A 195 13.13 3.37 4.92
N PHE A 196 13.27 2.19 4.30
CA PHE A 196 12.60 0.97 4.76
C PHE A 196 13.11 0.45 6.12
N GLU A 197 14.24 0.95 6.61
CA GLU A 197 14.77 0.60 7.94
C GLU A 197 14.25 1.53 9.05
N HIS A 198 13.42 2.52 8.72
CA HIS A 198 12.83 3.41 9.71
C HIS A 198 11.80 2.65 10.58
N PRO A 199 11.77 2.82 11.92
CA PRO A 199 10.86 2.09 12.81
C PRO A 199 9.37 2.24 12.48
N ALA A 200 8.96 3.34 11.83
CA ALA A 200 7.59 3.50 11.36
C ALA A 200 7.15 2.41 10.37
N MET A 201 8.09 1.72 9.70
CA MET A 201 7.84 0.61 8.80
C MET A 201 7.57 -0.71 9.51
N ASP A 202 7.81 -0.81 10.82
CA ASP A 202 7.76 -2.08 11.55
C ASP A 202 6.37 -2.70 11.53
N ILE A 203 5.31 -1.88 11.72
CA ILE A 203 3.92 -2.37 11.69
C ILE A 203 3.61 -3.00 10.32
N LEU A 204 3.99 -2.31 9.23
CA LEU A 204 3.77 -2.80 7.88
C LEU A 204 4.63 -4.03 7.56
N THR A 205 5.90 -3.99 7.91
CA THR A 205 6.86 -5.06 7.60
C THR A 205 6.52 -6.34 8.36
N ASN A 206 6.15 -6.23 9.64
CA ASN A 206 5.70 -7.37 10.45
C ASN A 206 4.41 -7.94 9.89
N PHE A 207 3.43 -7.09 9.56
CA PHE A 207 2.20 -7.54 8.92
C PHE A 207 2.52 -8.36 7.66
N ILE A 208 3.26 -7.81 6.69
CA ILE A 208 3.57 -8.52 5.44
C ILE A 208 4.41 -9.79 5.66
N SER A 209 5.30 -9.81 6.65
CA SER A 209 6.12 -10.98 6.97
C SER A 209 5.31 -12.12 7.59
N ASP A 210 4.21 -11.80 8.27
CA ASP A 210 3.31 -12.74 8.92
C ASP A 210 2.23 -13.30 7.97
N LEU A 211 2.23 -12.91 6.68
CA LEU A 211 1.41 -13.54 5.63
C LEU A 211 1.86 -14.98 5.35
#